data_AF-A0A5M6DA68-F1
#
_entry.id   AF-A0A5M6DA68-F1
#
_cell.length_a   1.000
_cell.length_b   1.000
_cell.length_c   1.000
_cell.angle_alpha   90.00
_cell.angle_beta   90.00
_cell.angle_gamma   90.00
#
_symmetry.space_group_name_H-M   'P 1'
#
loop_
_entity.id
_entity.type
_entity.pdbx_description
1 polymer ?
#
loop_
_entity_poly.entity_id
_entity_poly.type
_entity_poly.pdbx_seq_one_letter_code
_entity_poly.pdbx_strand_id
1 'polypeptide(L)'
;MSHLGRFCRVFLVVILVAIPVACSAQESDRESTSPPKTRYELDLQYAQTRLRLAEVELAAVMEIERAAPGTISKLAIERLKSSVAIAKEQLAQAELASVTGPGQVRLRQAEEKERLARLDLQTAQQQREKGQISELELERLRLKHELAKLSLVILKEPEHFSTLLHFVEAKVDRLGDEILSLDQRLSKLEPVRGVLPKSR
;
A
#
# COMPACT_ATOMS: atom_id res chain seq x y z
N MET A 1 58.38 -13.43 -17.81
CA MET A 1 57.23 -12.54 -17.56
C MET A 1 56.87 -12.67 -16.09
N SER A 2 57.35 -11.68 -15.33
CA SER A 2 57.27 -11.52 -13.87
C SER A 2 55.99 -10.81 -13.46
N HIS A 3 55.43 -11.13 -12.28
CA HIS A 3 54.92 -10.22 -11.24
C HIS A 3 54.58 -11.14 -10.04
N LEU A 4 55.41 -11.29 -8.99
CA LEU A 4 55.86 -10.28 -8.02
C LEU A 4 54.64 -9.59 -7.39
N GLY A 5 54.28 -9.74 -6.11
CA GLY A 5 55.04 -10.11 -4.93
C GLY A 5 54.58 -9.17 -3.81
N ARG A 6 53.92 -9.74 -2.79
CA ARG A 6 53.60 -9.10 -1.50
C ARG A 6 54.85 -8.48 -0.89
N PHE A 7 54.80 -7.24 -0.37
CA PHE A 7 55.54 -6.72 0.80
C PHE A 7 55.04 -5.28 1.02
N CYS A 8 54.26 -4.99 2.07
CA CYS A 8 54.74 -4.61 3.39
C CYS A 8 55.78 -3.47 3.35
N ARG A 9 55.35 -2.24 3.62
CA ARG A 9 56.20 -1.19 4.23
C ARG A 9 55.37 -0.06 4.83
N VAL A 10 55.54 0.04 6.14
CA VAL A 10 55.32 1.19 7.01
C VAL A 10 56.00 2.44 6.42
N PHE A 11 55.32 3.58 6.41
CA PHE A 11 55.99 4.88 6.57
C PHE A 11 55.11 5.87 7.32
N LEU A 12 55.67 6.34 8.43
CA LEU A 12 55.18 7.34 9.36
C LEU A 12 55.72 8.73 8.90
N VAL A 13 55.19 9.80 9.49
CA VAL A 13 55.70 11.20 9.52
C VAL A 13 54.97 12.23 8.63
N VAL A 14 54.00 12.90 9.27
CA VAL A 14 53.85 14.36 9.46
C VAL A 14 54.39 15.29 8.36
N ILE A 15 53.48 16.01 7.68
CA ILE A 15 53.70 17.42 7.31
C ILE A 15 52.43 18.23 7.61
N LEU A 16 52.64 19.18 8.53
CA LEU A 16 51.78 20.26 8.97
C LEU A 16 51.72 21.31 7.85
N VAL A 17 50.55 21.54 7.25
CA VAL A 17 50.29 22.70 6.40
C VAL A 17 49.08 23.43 6.95
N ALA A 18 49.35 24.58 7.55
CA ALA A 18 48.38 25.57 7.96
C ALA A 18 47.62 26.06 6.73
N ILE A 19 46.32 25.78 6.66
CA ILE A 19 45.41 26.42 5.72
C ILE A 19 44.70 27.55 6.47
N PRO A 20 44.81 28.81 6.01
CA PRO A 20 44.13 29.92 6.65
C PRO A 20 42.62 29.73 6.50
N VAL A 21 41.93 29.80 7.63
CA VAL A 21 40.46 29.88 7.70
C VAL A 21 40.06 31.22 7.09
N ALA A 22 39.86 31.23 5.78
CA ALA A 22 39.09 32.27 5.12
C ALA A 22 37.63 32.04 5.52
N CYS A 23 37.10 32.95 6.36
CA CYS A 23 35.68 33.14 6.56
C CYS A 23 35.05 33.55 5.22
N SER A 24 34.75 32.57 4.37
CA SER A 24 33.71 32.70 3.37
C SER A 24 32.40 32.72 4.12
N ALA A 25 31.90 33.92 4.38
CA ALA A 25 30.50 34.14 4.72
C ALA A 25 29.67 33.64 3.53
N GLN A 26 29.35 32.36 3.57
CA GLN A 26 28.37 31.75 2.71
C GLN A 26 27.03 32.30 3.19
N GLU A 27 26.57 33.33 2.50
CA GLU A 27 25.18 33.73 2.40
C GLU A 27 24.41 32.46 2.05
N SER A 28 23.97 31.76 3.10
CA SER A 28 23.01 30.69 2.98
C SER A 28 21.76 31.38 2.47
N ASP A 29 21.43 31.06 1.23
CA ASP A 29 20.10 31.19 0.66
C ASP A 29 19.10 31.09 1.79
N ARG A 30 18.39 32.20 2.01
CA ARG A 30 17.18 32.21 2.83
C ARG A 30 16.22 31.24 2.18
N GLU A 31 16.33 30.00 2.67
CA GLU A 31 15.31 28.99 2.71
C GLU A 31 13.96 29.70 2.74
N SER A 32 13.22 29.55 1.65
CA SER A 32 11.91 30.13 1.48
C SER A 32 11.04 29.66 2.65
N THR A 33 10.96 30.48 3.69
CA THR A 33 10.10 30.28 4.84
C THR A 33 8.67 30.49 4.34
N SER A 34 8.14 29.46 3.69
CA SER A 34 6.71 29.28 3.60
C SER A 34 6.20 29.21 5.04
N PRO A 35 5.12 29.92 5.39
CA PRO A 35 4.54 29.83 6.72
C PRO A 35 4.27 28.36 7.06
N PRO A 36 4.29 27.98 8.35
CA PRO A 36 3.97 26.61 8.75
C PRO A 36 2.61 26.24 8.17
N LYS A 37 2.58 25.21 7.32
CA LYS A 37 1.35 24.76 6.68
C LYS A 37 0.32 24.42 7.74
N THR A 38 -0.89 24.94 7.58
CA THR A 38 -1.98 24.60 8.50
C THR A 38 -2.26 23.08 8.41
N ARG A 39 -2.81 22.48 9.48
CA ARG A 39 -3.19 21.04 9.46
C ARG A 39 -4.09 20.72 8.26
N TYR A 40 -5.00 21.65 7.95
CA TYR A 40 -5.86 21.59 6.77
C TYR A 40 -5.06 21.53 5.45
N GLU A 41 -4.06 22.42 5.27
CA GLU A 41 -3.20 22.39 4.08
C GLU A 41 -2.40 21.09 3.95
N LEU A 42 -1.95 20.53 5.07
CA LEU A 42 -1.26 19.24 5.08
C LEU A 42 -2.19 18.09 4.69
N ASP A 43 -3.41 18.06 5.23
CA ASP A 43 -4.42 17.04 4.90
C ASP A 43 -4.84 17.13 3.42
N LEU A 44 -5.05 18.34 2.92
CA LEU A 44 -5.35 18.59 1.51
C LEU A 44 -4.20 18.16 0.59
N GLN A 45 -2.97 18.58 0.90
CA GLN A 45 -1.79 18.20 0.14
C GLN A 45 -1.59 16.68 0.15
N TYR A 46 -1.80 16.03 1.30
CA TYR A 46 -1.71 14.58 1.41
C TYR A 46 -2.75 13.89 0.51
N ALA A 47 -4.01 14.31 0.57
CA ALA A 47 -5.09 13.72 -0.23
C ALA A 47 -4.87 13.91 -1.73
N GLN A 48 -4.44 15.11 -2.16
CA GLN A 48 -4.06 15.40 -3.54
C GLN A 48 -2.91 14.51 -4.01
N THR A 49 -1.85 14.40 -3.20
CA THR A 49 -0.68 13.58 -3.52
C THR A 49 -1.06 12.11 -3.64
N ARG A 50 -1.93 11.62 -2.75
CA ARG A 50 -2.41 10.24 -2.75
C ARG A 50 -3.27 9.92 -3.97
N LEU A 51 -4.17 10.84 -4.36
CA LEU A 51 -4.93 10.72 -5.60
C LEU A 51 -3.99 10.66 -6.80
N ARG A 52 -3.03 11.59 -6.87
CA ARG A 52 -2.07 11.63 -7.98
C ARG A 52 -1.26 10.35 -8.10
N LEU A 53 -0.80 9.79 -6.98
CA LEU A 53 -0.10 8.50 -6.97
C LEU A 53 -0.98 7.38 -7.54
N ALA A 54 -2.21 7.24 -7.03
CA ALA A 54 -3.13 6.19 -7.49
C ALA A 54 -3.46 6.31 -8.98
N GLU A 55 -3.62 7.53 -9.49
CA GLU A 55 -3.82 7.79 -10.93
C GLU A 55 -2.62 7.41 -11.78
N VAL A 56 -1.41 7.73 -11.32
CA VAL A 56 -0.16 7.38 -12.02
C VAL A 56 0.04 5.86 -12.04
N GLU A 57 -0.21 5.16 -10.93
CA GLU A 57 -0.13 3.69 -10.87
C GLU A 57 -1.13 3.03 -11.83
N LEU A 58 -2.37 3.51 -11.85
CA LEU A 58 -3.38 3.03 -12.81
C LEU A 58 -2.95 3.32 -14.25
N ALA A 59 -2.48 4.52 -14.54
CA ALA A 59 -2.05 4.93 -15.88
C ALA A 59 -0.87 4.06 -16.39
N ALA A 60 0.13 3.81 -15.54
CA ALA A 60 1.28 2.96 -15.85
C ALA A 60 0.85 1.53 -16.19
N VAL A 61 -0.06 0.95 -15.39
CA VAL A 61 -0.60 -0.39 -15.67
C VAL A 61 -1.42 -0.41 -16.96
N MET A 62 -2.23 0.62 -17.22
CA MET A 62 -3.00 0.72 -18.46
C MET A 62 -2.12 0.91 -19.69
N GLU A 63 -0.93 1.50 -19.55
CA GLU A 63 0.05 1.62 -20.63
C GLU A 63 0.68 0.26 -20.97
N ILE A 64 1.07 -0.52 -19.94
CA ILE A 64 1.56 -1.90 -20.10
C ILE A 64 0.49 -2.76 -20.77
N GLU A 65 -0.76 -2.69 -20.30
CA GLU A 65 -1.88 -3.46 -20.85
C GLU A 65 -2.20 -3.05 -22.30
N ARG A 66 -2.01 -1.77 -22.67
CA ARG A 66 -2.15 -1.32 -24.07
C ARG A 66 -1.04 -1.87 -24.96
N ALA A 67 0.20 -1.92 -24.47
CA ALA A 67 1.34 -2.43 -25.21
C ALA A 67 1.31 -3.97 -25.35
N ALA A 68 0.84 -4.67 -24.32
CA ALA A 68 0.75 -6.13 -24.27
C ALA A 68 -0.55 -6.58 -23.58
N PRO A 69 -1.67 -6.68 -24.34
CA PRO A 69 -2.98 -7.04 -23.78
C PRO A 69 -2.99 -8.39 -23.08
N GLY A 70 -3.66 -8.48 -21.93
CA GLY A 70 -3.77 -9.68 -21.12
C GLY A 70 -2.58 -9.96 -20.21
N THR A 71 -1.53 -9.11 -20.23
CA THR A 71 -0.38 -9.23 -19.33
C THR A 71 -0.78 -8.96 -17.89
N ILE A 72 -1.68 -7.99 -17.67
CA ILE A 72 -2.15 -7.63 -16.34
C ILE A 72 -3.54 -8.23 -16.12
N SER A 73 -3.70 -8.95 -15.02
CA SER A 73 -5.02 -9.52 -14.68
C SER A 73 -6.07 -8.41 -14.56
N LYS A 74 -7.28 -8.65 -15.11
CA LYS A 74 -8.41 -7.71 -14.99
C LYS A 74 -8.68 -7.30 -13.54
N LEU A 75 -8.55 -8.24 -12.61
CA LEU A 75 -8.70 -7.99 -11.18
C LEU A 75 -7.67 -6.98 -10.63
N ALA A 76 -6.41 -7.05 -11.06
CA ALA A 76 -5.40 -6.08 -10.64
C ALA A 76 -5.73 -4.67 -11.14
N ILE A 77 -6.22 -4.55 -12.38
CA ILE A 77 -6.71 -3.28 -12.93
C ILE A 77 -7.90 -2.76 -12.10
N GLU A 78 -8.85 -3.63 -11.75
CA GLU A 78 -10.02 -3.26 -10.94
C GLU A 78 -9.64 -2.82 -9.51
N ARG A 79 -8.57 -3.37 -8.94
CA ARG A 79 -8.01 -2.91 -7.65
C ARG A 79 -7.39 -1.51 -7.76
N LEU A 80 -6.68 -1.20 -8.84
CA LEU A 80 -6.12 0.14 -9.05
C LEU A 80 -7.24 1.17 -9.26
N LYS A 81 -8.28 0.83 -10.01
CA LYS A 81 -9.48 1.69 -10.14
C LYS A 81 -10.16 1.95 -8.80
N SER A 82 -10.26 0.91 -7.97
CA SER A 82 -10.75 1.01 -6.59
C SER A 82 -9.91 1.97 -5.75
N SER A 83 -8.57 1.87 -5.81
CA SER A 83 -7.66 2.81 -5.13
C SER A 83 -7.88 4.26 -5.57
N VAL A 84 -8.04 4.51 -6.87
CA VAL A 84 -8.37 5.84 -7.40
C VAL A 84 -9.70 6.34 -6.86
N ALA A 85 -10.75 5.49 -6.84
CA ALA A 85 -12.05 5.88 -6.32
C ALA A 85 -11.99 6.27 -4.83
N ILE A 86 -11.25 5.51 -4.02
CA ILE A 86 -11.04 5.81 -2.60
C ILE A 86 -10.26 7.11 -2.42
N ALA A 87 -9.21 7.34 -3.22
CA ALA A 87 -8.39 8.54 -3.12
C ALA A 87 -9.17 9.80 -3.55
N LYS A 88 -10.08 9.69 -4.51
CA LYS A 88 -11.00 10.78 -4.89
C LYS A 88 -11.93 11.15 -3.74
N GLU A 89 -12.50 10.17 -3.06
CA GLU A 89 -13.34 10.41 -1.88
C GLU A 89 -12.54 11.08 -0.75
N GLN A 90 -11.28 10.65 -0.55
CA GLN A 90 -10.38 11.27 0.43
C GLN A 90 -10.08 12.73 0.13
N LEU A 91 -9.88 13.07 -1.15
CA LEU A 91 -9.68 14.46 -1.57
C LEU A 91 -10.95 15.28 -1.35
N ALA A 92 -12.12 14.77 -1.77
CA ALA A 92 -13.39 15.46 -1.56
C ALA A 92 -13.65 15.76 -0.07
N GLN A 93 -13.35 14.80 0.82
CA GLN A 93 -13.46 15.02 2.26
C GLN A 93 -12.47 16.08 2.79
N ALA A 94 -11.23 16.07 2.28
CA ALA A 94 -10.21 17.05 2.68
C ALA A 94 -10.57 18.47 2.20
N GLU A 95 -11.09 18.62 0.98
CA GLU A 95 -11.51 19.91 0.40
C GLU A 95 -12.68 20.55 1.15
N LEU A 96 -13.62 19.73 1.64
CA LEU A 96 -14.78 20.21 2.38
C LEU A 96 -14.43 20.69 3.82
N ALA A 97 -13.18 20.55 4.26
CA ALA A 97 -12.76 20.73 5.66
C ALA A 97 -13.71 20.02 6.63
N SER A 98 -14.30 18.90 6.19
CA SER A 98 -15.63 18.54 6.66
C SER A 98 -15.60 18.08 8.12
N VAL A 99 -16.54 18.64 8.90
CA VAL A 99 -16.87 18.18 10.26
C VAL A 99 -17.50 16.77 10.22
N THR A 100 -18.08 16.36 9.08
CA THR A 100 -18.43 14.95 8.86
C THR A 100 -17.13 14.18 8.67
N GLY A 101 -16.63 13.59 9.76
CA GLY A 101 -15.31 12.97 9.82
C GLY A 101 -15.05 11.83 8.80
N PRO A 102 -14.11 10.92 9.07
CA PRO A 102 -13.64 9.92 8.10
C PRO A 102 -14.69 8.85 7.68
N GLY A 103 -15.98 9.05 7.94
CA GLY A 103 -17.08 8.14 7.65
C GLY A 103 -17.28 7.85 6.16
N GLN A 104 -17.35 8.86 5.28
CA GLN A 104 -17.63 8.62 3.85
C GLN A 104 -16.47 7.91 3.16
N VAL A 105 -15.22 8.28 3.46
CA VAL A 105 -14.04 7.54 2.98
C VAL A 105 -14.09 6.07 3.40
N ARG A 106 -14.49 5.79 4.65
CA ARG A 106 -14.59 4.41 5.15
C ARG A 106 -15.74 3.65 4.52
N LEU A 107 -16.87 4.31 4.28
CA LEU A 107 -17.98 3.75 3.52
C LEU A 107 -17.52 3.39 2.10
N ARG A 108 -16.85 4.31 1.40
CA ARG A 108 -16.31 4.08 0.07
C ARG A 108 -15.32 2.92 0.03
N GLN A 109 -14.43 2.83 1.03
CA GLN A 109 -13.51 1.69 1.16
C GLN A 109 -14.25 0.36 1.30
N ALA A 110 -15.35 0.31 2.07
CA ALA A 110 -16.13 -0.90 2.24
C ALA A 110 -16.92 -1.27 0.97
N GLU A 111 -17.46 -0.29 0.26
CA GLU A 111 -18.11 -0.50 -1.04
C GLU A 111 -17.15 -1.12 -2.05
N GLU A 112 -15.95 -0.57 -2.16
CA GLU A 112 -14.92 -1.12 -3.05
C GLU A 112 -14.43 -2.50 -2.60
N LYS A 113 -14.32 -2.76 -1.28
CA LYS A 113 -13.95 -4.07 -0.75
C LYS A 113 -15.00 -5.14 -1.08
N GLU A 114 -16.30 -4.82 -0.95
CA GLU A 114 -17.39 -5.72 -1.36
C GLU A 114 -17.34 -5.98 -2.86
N ARG A 115 -17.21 -4.92 -3.67
CA ARG A 115 -17.16 -5.03 -5.14
C ARG A 115 -16.03 -5.93 -5.61
N LEU A 116 -14.83 -5.76 -5.05
CA LEU A 116 -13.66 -6.57 -5.39
C LEU A 116 -13.80 -8.02 -4.91
N ALA A 117 -14.33 -8.25 -3.71
CA ALA A 117 -14.56 -9.60 -3.20
C ALA A 117 -15.60 -10.36 -4.04
N ARG A 118 -16.64 -9.65 -4.51
CA ARG A 118 -17.64 -10.20 -5.45
C ARG A 118 -17.00 -10.58 -6.78
N LEU A 119 -16.11 -9.74 -7.32
CA LEU A 119 -15.40 -10.01 -8.56
C LEU A 119 -14.43 -11.20 -8.42
N ASP A 120 -13.71 -11.30 -7.30
CA ASP A 120 -12.87 -12.45 -6.95
C ASP A 120 -13.72 -13.73 -6.98
N LEU A 121 -14.88 -13.73 -6.30
CA LEU A 121 -15.78 -14.88 -6.23
C LEU A 121 -16.33 -15.28 -7.61
N GLN A 122 -16.82 -14.32 -8.41
CA GLN A 122 -17.32 -14.59 -9.76
C GLN A 122 -16.24 -15.20 -10.67
N THR A 123 -15.02 -14.67 -10.58
CA THR A 123 -13.88 -15.20 -11.34
C THR A 123 -13.55 -16.64 -10.90
N ALA A 124 -13.56 -16.90 -9.60
CA ALA A 124 -13.30 -18.23 -9.06
C ALA A 124 -14.38 -19.25 -9.42
N GLN A 125 -15.65 -18.84 -9.49
CA GLN A 125 -16.74 -19.70 -9.97
C GLN A 125 -16.49 -20.15 -11.41
N GLN A 126 -16.08 -19.24 -12.30
CA GLN A 126 -15.72 -19.58 -13.68
C GLN A 126 -14.48 -20.48 -13.77
N GLN A 127 -13.52 -20.30 -12.88
CA GLN A 127 -12.33 -21.16 -12.79
C GLN A 127 -12.66 -22.54 -12.22
N ARG A 128 -13.65 -22.63 -11.33
CA ARG A 128 -14.12 -23.91 -10.78
C ARG A 128 -14.74 -24.79 -11.84
N GLU A 129 -15.54 -24.22 -12.75
CA GLU A 129 -16.10 -24.94 -13.92
C GLU A 129 -15.01 -25.56 -14.79
N LYS A 130 -13.82 -24.96 -14.80
CA LYS A 130 -12.63 -25.44 -15.53
C LYS A 130 -11.75 -26.39 -14.71
N GLY A 131 -12.13 -26.73 -13.48
CA GLY A 131 -11.35 -27.55 -12.56
C GLY A 131 -10.07 -26.88 -12.03
N GLN A 132 -9.92 -25.56 -12.18
CA GLN A 132 -8.69 -24.84 -11.84
C GLN A 132 -8.62 -24.40 -10.36
N ILE A 133 -9.74 -24.49 -9.64
CA ILE A 133 -9.87 -24.11 -8.24
C ILE A 133 -10.53 -25.24 -7.46
N SER A 134 -10.11 -25.46 -6.21
CA SER A 134 -10.72 -26.42 -5.30
C SER A 134 -12.03 -25.89 -4.69
N GLU A 135 -12.91 -26.76 -4.20
CA GLU A 135 -14.11 -26.32 -3.46
C GLU A 135 -13.77 -25.49 -2.23
N LEU A 136 -12.71 -25.85 -1.50
CA LEU A 136 -12.28 -25.11 -0.31
C LEU A 136 -11.85 -23.68 -0.65
N GLU A 137 -11.15 -23.49 -1.77
CA GLU A 137 -10.75 -22.16 -2.21
C GLU A 137 -11.95 -21.33 -2.68
N LEU A 138 -12.92 -21.96 -3.35
CA LEU A 138 -14.18 -21.30 -3.71
C LEU A 138 -14.97 -20.87 -2.47
N GLU A 139 -15.06 -21.75 -1.47
CA GLU A 139 -15.73 -21.47 -0.19
C GLU A 139 -15.06 -20.33 0.58
N ARG A 140 -13.72 -20.32 0.63
CA ARG A 140 -12.96 -19.21 1.19
C ARG A 140 -13.33 -17.87 0.55
N LEU A 141 -13.49 -17.83 -0.77
CA LEU A 141 -13.85 -16.62 -1.50
C LEU A 141 -15.32 -16.22 -1.28
N ARG A 142 -16.23 -17.18 -1.10
CA ARG A 142 -17.61 -16.91 -0.68
C ARG A 142 -17.64 -16.22 0.69
N LEU A 143 -16.99 -16.81 1.68
CA LEU A 143 -16.92 -16.24 3.03
C LEU A 143 -16.28 -14.85 3.04
N LYS A 144 -15.23 -14.64 2.22
CA LYS A 144 -14.61 -13.32 2.05
C LYS A 144 -15.58 -12.29 1.47
N HIS A 145 -16.40 -12.67 0.50
CA HIS A 145 -17.44 -11.80 -0.06
C HIS A 145 -18.52 -11.48 0.97
N GLU A 146 -19.01 -12.48 1.70
CA GLU A 146 -20.00 -12.31 2.76
C GLU A 146 -19.49 -11.38 3.88
N LEU A 147 -18.25 -11.56 4.35
CA LEU A 147 -17.63 -10.69 5.33
C LEU A 147 -17.55 -9.23 4.84
N ALA A 148 -17.18 -9.02 3.57
CA ALA A 148 -17.11 -7.70 2.97
C ALA A 148 -18.51 -7.05 2.86
N LYS A 149 -19.53 -7.84 2.51
CA LYS A 149 -20.93 -7.41 2.47
C LYS A 149 -21.43 -7.01 3.86
N LEU A 150 -21.18 -7.83 4.89
CA LEU A 150 -21.55 -7.53 6.27
C LEU A 150 -20.85 -6.26 6.77
N SER A 151 -19.55 -6.12 6.48
CA SER A 151 -18.79 -4.91 6.82
C SER A 151 -19.38 -3.64 6.21
N LEU A 152 -19.91 -3.72 4.99
CA LEU A 152 -20.58 -2.60 4.32
C LEU A 152 -21.91 -2.26 4.98
N VAL A 153 -22.73 -3.27 5.30
CA VAL A 153 -24.01 -3.08 6.01
C VAL A 153 -23.77 -2.40 7.35
N ILE A 154 -22.80 -2.90 8.12
CA ILE A 154 -22.34 -2.32 9.40
C ILE A 154 -22.02 -0.83 9.31
N LEU A 155 -21.39 -0.38 8.22
CA LEU A 155 -21.04 1.03 8.03
C LEU A 155 -22.20 1.89 7.53
N LYS A 156 -23.17 1.28 6.84
CA LYS A 156 -24.40 1.97 6.38
C LYS A 156 -25.42 2.14 7.50
N GLU A 157 -25.45 1.19 8.43
CA GLU A 157 -26.43 1.12 9.51
C GLU A 157 -25.73 1.15 10.88
N PRO A 158 -25.08 2.27 11.23
CA PRO A 158 -24.31 2.38 12.48
C PRO A 158 -25.19 2.25 13.73
N GLU A 159 -26.51 2.41 13.60
CA GLU A 159 -27.50 2.24 14.67
C GLU A 159 -27.52 0.82 15.25
N HIS A 160 -26.95 -0.17 14.55
CA HIS A 160 -26.81 -1.53 15.06
C HIS A 160 -25.67 -1.70 16.08
N PHE A 161 -24.80 -0.70 16.25
CA PHE A 161 -23.77 -0.69 17.29
C PHE A 161 -24.28 0.05 18.52
N SER A 162 -24.64 -0.73 19.55
CA SER A 162 -25.21 -0.23 20.80
C SER A 162 -24.30 0.76 21.55
N THR A 163 -22.97 0.72 21.33
CA THR A 163 -22.01 1.63 21.96
C THR A 163 -20.75 1.88 21.09
N LEU A 164 -20.05 2.99 21.36
CA LEU A 164 -18.73 3.31 20.79
C LEU A 164 -17.69 2.20 21.05
N LEU A 165 -17.83 1.45 22.16
CA LEU A 165 -16.95 0.34 22.51
C LEU A 165 -17.06 -0.80 21.51
N HIS A 166 -18.29 -1.21 21.15
CA HIS A 166 -18.51 -2.25 20.14
C HIS A 166 -17.93 -1.86 18.77
N PHE A 167 -17.93 -0.57 18.44
CA PHE A 167 -17.32 -0.07 17.21
C PHE A 167 -15.79 -0.13 17.23
N VAL A 168 -15.17 0.08 18.40
CA VAL A 168 -13.71 -0.05 18.56
C VAL A 168 -13.30 -1.53 18.57
N GLU A 169 -14.05 -2.40 19.24
CA GLU A 169 -13.84 -3.86 19.22
C GLU A 169 -13.90 -4.39 17.79
N ALA A 170 -14.96 -4.07 17.04
CA ALA A 170 -15.07 -4.46 15.63
C ALA A 170 -13.92 -3.94 14.75
N LYS A 171 -13.32 -2.78 15.08
CA LYS A 171 -12.13 -2.28 14.39
C LYS A 171 -10.88 -3.08 14.75
N VAL A 172 -10.70 -3.40 16.03
CA VAL A 172 -9.55 -4.18 16.51
C VAL A 172 -9.59 -5.58 15.91
N ASP A 173 -10.75 -6.22 15.91
CA ASP A 173 -10.95 -7.54 15.30
C ASP A 173 -10.61 -7.52 13.81
N ARG A 174 -11.11 -6.52 13.08
CA ARG A 174 -10.78 -6.34 11.66
C ARG A 174 -9.28 -6.15 11.41
N LEU A 175 -8.60 -5.37 12.25
CA LEU A 175 -7.15 -5.19 12.12
C LEU A 175 -6.42 -6.49 12.43
N GLY A 176 -6.88 -7.26 13.42
CA GLY A 176 -6.40 -8.61 13.72
C GLY A 176 -6.49 -9.53 12.51
N ASP A 177 -7.65 -9.56 11.84
CA ASP A 177 -7.86 -10.35 10.63
C ASP A 177 -6.96 -9.91 9.47
N GLU A 178 -6.78 -8.60 9.28
CA GLU A 178 -5.90 -8.06 8.23
C GLU A 178 -4.43 -8.41 8.51
N ILE A 179 -3.98 -8.34 9.77
CA ILE A 179 -2.63 -8.75 10.19
C ILE A 179 -2.44 -10.26 9.96
N LEU A 180 -3.36 -11.10 10.41
CA LEU A 180 -3.29 -12.55 10.21
C LEU A 180 -3.27 -12.92 8.71
N SER A 181 -4.10 -12.24 7.90
CA SER A 181 -4.09 -12.44 6.45
C SER A 181 -2.77 -12.00 5.81
N LEU A 182 -2.14 -10.93 6.28
CA LEU A 182 -0.84 -10.47 5.79
C LEU A 182 0.27 -11.44 6.19
N ASP A 183 0.27 -11.91 7.44
CA ASP A 183 1.22 -12.89 7.95
C ASP A 183 1.17 -14.19 7.12
N GLN A 184 -0.03 -14.74 6.89
CA GLN A 184 -0.21 -15.90 6.01
C GLN A 184 0.28 -15.68 4.58
N ARG A 185 0.19 -14.45 4.05
CA ARG A 185 0.71 -14.12 2.71
C ARG A 185 2.23 -14.02 2.74
N LEU A 186 2.82 -13.46 3.79
CA LEU A 186 4.27 -13.39 3.98
C LEU A 186 4.88 -14.78 4.16
N SER A 187 4.27 -15.66 4.97
CA SER A 187 4.75 -17.05 5.13
C SER A 187 4.74 -17.85 3.82
N LYS A 188 3.86 -17.50 2.87
CA LYS A 188 3.84 -18.10 1.53
C LYS A 188 4.92 -17.56 0.59
N LEU A 189 5.47 -16.38 0.91
CA LEU A 189 6.53 -15.71 0.15
C LEU A 189 7.92 -15.98 0.73
N GLU A 190 8.00 -16.48 1.97
CA GLU A 190 9.26 -16.98 2.51
C GLU A 190 9.70 -18.20 1.69
N PRO A 191 10.87 -18.14 1.00
CA PRO A 191 11.42 -19.34 0.40
C PRO A 191 11.69 -20.33 1.53
N VAL A 192 11.29 -21.58 1.35
CA VAL A 192 11.62 -22.69 2.26
C VAL A 192 13.15 -22.77 2.38
N ARG A 193 13.73 -22.02 3.32
CA ARG A 193 15.13 -22.06 3.70
C ARG A 193 15.34 -23.38 4.43
N GLY A 194 15.49 -24.48 3.69
CA GLY A 194 15.59 -25.77 4.38
C GLY A 194 15.93 -27.02 3.59
N VAL A 195 15.98 -27.00 2.25
CA VAL A 195 16.39 -28.21 1.51
C VAL A 195 17.31 -27.82 0.35
N LEU A 196 18.59 -27.63 0.65
CA LEU A 196 19.61 -27.80 -0.38
C LEU A 196 19.72 -29.30 -0.67
N PRO A 197 19.50 -29.76 -1.92
CA PRO A 197 19.76 -31.15 -2.27
C PRO A 197 21.25 -31.42 -2.03
N LYS A 198 21.56 -32.44 -1.23
CA LYS A 198 22.93 -32.97 -1.15
C LYS A 198 23.30 -33.48 -2.53
N SER A 199 24.16 -32.73 -3.23
CA SER A 199 24.86 -33.23 -4.41
C SER A 199 25.67 -34.45 -4.00
N ARG A 200 25.34 -35.62 -4.57
CA ARG A 200 26.23 -36.79 -4.59
C ARG A 200 27.14 -36.69 -5.81
#